data_AF-A0A2A5W012-F1
#
_entry.id   AF-A0A2A5W012-F1
#
_cell.length_a   1.000
_cell.length_b   1.000
_cell.length_c   1.000
_cell.angle_alpha   90.00
_cell.angle_beta   90.00
_cell.angle_gamma   90.00
#
_symmetry.space_group_name_H-M   'P 1'
#
loop_
_entity.id
_entity.type
_entity.pdbx_description
1 polymer ?
#
loop_
_entity_poly.entity_id
_entity_poly.type
_entity_poly.pdbx_seq_one_letter_code
_entity_poly.pdbx_strand_id
1 'polypeptide(L)'
;MSDEPEPVEFSISDELDLHTFRPADVGELVPDYIGLCLEKKILRVRIIHGKGIGTLRETVHALLKKDPRVQTFRLGDATEGGWGATVAWLNEGP
;
A
#
# COMPACT_ATOMS: atom_id res chain seq x y z
N MET A 1 -19.98 17.04 24.24
CA MET A 1 -18.59 16.61 24.48
C MET A 1 -18.14 16.03 23.17
N SER A 2 -17.21 16.71 22.48
CA SER A 2 -16.71 16.28 21.17
C SER A 2 -15.87 15.04 21.37
N ASP A 3 -16.37 13.90 20.89
CA ASP A 3 -15.59 12.68 20.71
C ASP A 3 -14.87 12.84 19.36
N GLU A 4 -13.87 13.73 19.33
CA GLU A 4 -12.91 13.73 18.22
C GLU A 4 -11.94 12.59 18.51
N PRO A 5 -11.86 11.57 17.65
CA PRO A 5 -10.93 10.47 17.87
C PRO A 5 -9.51 11.05 17.87
N GLU A 6 -8.76 10.82 18.95
CA GLU A 6 -7.36 11.21 19.02
C GLU A 6 -6.60 10.59 17.83
N PRO A 7 -5.70 11.34 17.18
CA PRO A 7 -4.96 10.85 16.04
C PRO A 7 -4.14 9.63 16.45
N VAL A 8 -4.48 8.47 15.87
CA VAL A 8 -3.74 7.24 16.08
C VAL A 8 -2.38 7.39 15.40
N GLU A 9 -1.30 7.43 16.18
CA GLU A 9 0.06 7.32 15.65
C GLU A 9 0.25 5.93 15.04
N PHE A 10 0.08 5.82 13.72
CA PHE A 10 0.41 4.62 12.98
C PHE A 10 1.91 4.55 12.76
N SER A 11 2.58 3.58 13.39
CA SER A 11 3.95 3.21 13.02
C SER A 11 3.93 2.65 11.60
N ILE A 12 4.45 3.41 10.65
CA ILE A 12 4.60 2.95 9.26
C ILE A 12 5.52 1.73 9.23
N SER A 13 5.01 0.65 8.65
CA SER A 13 5.69 -0.64 8.48
C SER A 13 5.84 -0.96 6.98
N ASP A 14 6.35 -2.16 6.67
CA ASP A 14 6.39 -2.71 5.33
C ASP A 14 5.03 -3.23 4.83
N GLU A 15 3.92 -2.94 5.51
CA GLU A 15 2.60 -3.46 5.20
C GLU A 15 1.51 -2.38 5.21
N LEU A 16 0.70 -2.36 4.15
CA LEU A 16 -0.48 -1.51 4.04
C LEU A 16 -1.71 -2.39 3.83
N ASP A 17 -2.58 -2.48 4.83
CA ASP A 17 -3.86 -3.18 4.71
C ASP A 17 -4.97 -2.23 4.27
N LEU A 18 -5.53 -2.45 3.08
CA LEU A 18 -6.58 -1.63 2.49
C LEU A 18 -7.99 -2.02 2.95
N HIS A 19 -8.19 -3.11 3.70
CA HIS A 19 -9.52 -3.49 4.18
C HIS A 19 -10.11 -2.50 5.18
N THR A 20 -9.28 -1.69 5.83
CA THR A 20 -9.68 -0.67 6.81
C THR A 20 -9.99 0.68 6.17
N PHE A 21 -9.78 0.83 4.86
CA PHE A 21 -9.95 2.10 4.14
C PHE A 21 -11.11 2.02 3.16
N ARG A 22 -11.71 3.19 2.86
CA ARG A 22 -12.76 3.26 1.85
C ARG A 22 -12.12 3.18 0.46
N PRO A 23 -12.75 2.52 -0.52
CA PRO A 23 -12.19 2.40 -1.87
C PRO A 23 -11.85 3.74 -2.54
N ALA A 24 -12.58 4.80 -2.22
CA ALA A 24 -12.34 6.14 -2.75
C ALA A 24 -11.02 6.76 -2.27
N ASP A 25 -10.54 6.38 -1.08
CA ASP A 25 -9.33 6.94 -0.48
C ASP A 25 -8.05 6.28 -1.02
N VAL A 26 -8.16 5.09 -1.63
CA VAL A 26 -7.03 4.28 -2.12
C VAL A 26 -6.15 5.03 -3.11
N GLY A 27 -6.75 5.90 -3.93
CA GLY A 27 -6.06 6.69 -4.94
C GLY A 27 -4.99 7.62 -4.37
N GLU A 28 -5.22 8.19 -3.19
CA GLU A 28 -4.30 9.07 -2.49
C GLU A 28 -3.44 8.28 -1.49
N LEU A 29 -4.07 7.35 -0.77
CA LEU A 29 -3.44 6.58 0.30
C LEU A 29 -2.21 5.78 -0.16
N VAL A 30 -2.29 5.09 -1.31
CA VAL A 30 -1.18 4.24 -1.77
C VAL A 30 0.06 5.06 -2.13
N PRO A 31 -0.02 6.13 -2.96
CA PRO A 31 1.12 7.02 -3.20
C PRO A 31 1.69 7.67 -1.93
N ASP A 32 0.85 8.06 -0.99
CA ASP A 32 1.29 8.70 0.25
C ASP A 32 2.04 7.71 1.14
N TYR A 33 1.51 6.49 1.27
CA TYR A 33 2.17 5.43 2.03
C TYR A 33 3.52 5.05 1.44
N ILE A 34 3.65 5.02 0.11
CA ILE A 34 4.95 4.83 -0.57
C ILE A 34 5.94 5.93 -0.17
N GLY A 35 5.48 7.18 -0.09
CA GLY A 35 6.31 8.31 0.39
C GLY A 35 6.82 8.08 1.81
N LEU A 36 5.92 7.71 2.72
CA LEU A 36 6.24 7.42 4.11
C LEU A 36 7.19 6.21 4.26
N CYS A 37 7.02 5.18 3.44
CA CYS A 37 7.95 4.05 3.39
C CYS A 37 9.37 4.50 3.00
N LEU A 38 9.51 5.35 1.99
CA LEU A 38 10.81 5.87 1.55
C LEU A 38 11.50 6.72 2.61
N GLU A 39 10.76 7.59 3.30
CA GLU A 39 11.28 8.38 4.43
C GLU A 39 11.86 7.49 5.53
N LYS A 40 11.29 6.29 5.72
CA LYS A 40 11.75 5.28 6.69
C LYS A 40 12.69 4.24 6.11
N LYS A 41 13.12 4.38 4.85
CA LYS A 41 13.98 3.41 4.14
C LYS A 41 13.38 2.00 4.05
N ILE A 42 12.06 1.93 4.00
CA ILE A 42 11.30 0.70 3.75
C ILE A 42 11.16 0.57 2.24
N LEU A 43 11.98 -0.28 1.63
CA LEU A 43 12.08 -0.40 0.16
C LEU A 43 11.29 -1.56 -0.43
N ARG A 44 10.68 -2.38 0.43
CA ARG A 44 9.80 -3.47 0.03
C ARG A 44 8.52 -3.32 0.84
N VAL A 45 7.41 -3.10 0.18
CA VAL A 45 6.09 -2.90 0.80
C VAL A 45 5.09 -3.93 0.30
N ARG A 46 4.27 -4.45 1.20
CA ARG A 46 3.20 -5.40 0.93
C ARG A 46 1.86 -4.71 1.10
N ILE A 47 1.14 -4.55 0.00
CA ILE A 47 -0.17 -3.90 -0.04
C ILE A 47 -1.25 -4.99 -0.08
N ILE A 48 -2.02 -5.12 0.99
CA ILE A 48 -3.09 -6.10 1.11
C ILE A 48 -4.38 -5.44 0.63
N HIS A 49 -4.92 -5.93 -0.47
CA HIS A 49 -6.15 -5.42 -1.10
C HIS A 49 -7.29 -6.45 -1.08
N GLY A 50 -7.04 -7.62 -0.46
CA GLY A 50 -7.97 -8.73 -0.46
C GLY A 50 -8.10 -9.41 -1.82
N LYS A 51 -8.83 -10.52 -1.81
CA LYS A 51 -9.07 -11.36 -2.99
C LYS A 51 -10.24 -10.79 -3.79
N GLY A 52 -11.44 -10.72 -3.22
CA GLY A 52 -12.60 -10.09 -3.86
C GLY A 52 -12.80 -10.48 -5.33
N ILE A 53 -13.34 -9.56 -6.14
CA ILE A 53 -13.43 -9.70 -7.61
C ILE A 53 -12.24 -9.05 -8.35
N GLY A 54 -11.26 -8.51 -7.62
CA GLY A 54 -10.04 -7.92 -8.19
C GLY A 54 -10.06 -6.40 -8.43
N THR A 55 -11.13 -5.68 -8.13
CA THR A 55 -11.19 -4.21 -8.35
C THR A 55 -10.11 -3.44 -7.59
N LEU A 56 -9.90 -3.73 -6.30
CA LEU A 56 -8.84 -3.08 -5.53
C LEU A 56 -7.44 -3.47 -6.01
N ARG A 57 -7.23 -4.74 -6.39
CA ARG A 57 -5.98 -5.21 -7.02
C ARG A 57 -5.66 -4.40 -8.26
N GLU A 58 -6.62 -4.21 -9.17
CA GLU A 58 -6.44 -3.45 -10.41
C GLU A 58 -6.13 -1.98 -10.13
N THR A 59 -6.81 -1.39 -9.14
CA THR A 59 -6.57 -0.02 -8.70
C THR A 59 -5.14 0.14 -8.15
N VAL A 60 -4.71 -0.75 -7.26
CA VAL A 60 -3.34 -0.78 -6.72
C VAL A 60 -2.32 -0.95 -7.84
N HIS A 61 -2.51 -1.91 -8.74
CA HIS A 61 -1.58 -2.14 -9.87
C HIS A 61 -1.50 -0.92 -10.79
N ALA A 62 -2.62 -0.24 -11.04
CA ALA A 62 -2.64 0.98 -11.85
C ALA A 62 -1.90 2.15 -11.20
N LEU A 63 -1.98 2.29 -9.87
CA LEU A 63 -1.23 3.28 -9.10
C LEU A 63 0.27 2.97 -9.11
N LEU A 64 0.65 1.74 -8.77
CA LEU A 64 2.04 1.30 -8.74
C LEU A 64 2.73 1.44 -10.10
N LYS A 65 2.02 1.15 -11.19
CA LYS A 65 2.55 1.29 -12.56
C LYS A 65 2.83 2.74 -12.95
N LYS A 66 2.11 3.71 -12.36
CA LYS A 66 2.26 5.15 -12.67
C LYS A 66 3.26 5.84 -11.75
N ASP A 67 3.58 5.24 -10.61
CA ASP A 67 4.46 5.84 -9.62
C ASP A 67 5.95 5.62 -9.98
N PRO A 68 6.72 6.68 -10.30
CA PRO A 68 8.12 6.54 -10.69
C PRO A 68 9.04 6.05 -9.55
N ARG A 69 8.56 6.07 -8.30
CA ARG A 69 9.29 5.58 -7.14
C ARG A 69 9.24 4.05 -7.03
N VAL A 70 8.33 3.40 -7.75
CA VAL A 70 8.20 1.94 -7.77
C VAL A 70 9.16 1.36 -8.81
N GLN A 71 10.05 0.48 -8.35
CA GLN A 71 10.99 -0.24 -9.22
C GLN A 71 10.29 -1.39 -9.95
N THR A 72 9.55 -2.21 -9.20
CA THR A 72 8.82 -3.37 -9.72
C THR A 72 7.77 -3.82 -8.71
N PHE A 73 6.79 -4.59 -9.15
CA PHE A 73 5.80 -5.20 -8.27
C PHE A 73 5.30 -6.53 -8.84
N ARG A 74 4.81 -7.40 -7.95
CA ARG A 74 4.13 -8.65 -8.30
C ARG A 74 3.05 -8.97 -7.27
N LEU A 75 2.16 -9.89 -7.62
CA LEU A 75 1.29 -10.51 -6.61
C LEU A 75 2.14 -11.22 -5.55
N GLY A 76 1.61 -11.28 -4.34
CA GLY A 76 2.22 -12.03 -3.24
C GLY A 76 2.31 -13.52 -3.56
N ASP A 77 3.30 -14.19 -2.96
CA ASP A 77 3.39 -15.65 -2.95
C ASP A 77 2.50 -16.28 -1.84
N ALA A 78 2.63 -17.58 -1.63
CA ALA A 78 1.85 -18.31 -0.61
C ALA A 78 2.02 -17.77 0.82
N THR A 79 3.17 -17.18 1.13
CA THR A 79 3.51 -16.61 2.44
C THR A 79 3.18 -15.11 2.54
N GLU A 80 3.04 -14.43 1.42
CA GLU A 80 2.76 -12.99 1.34
C GLU A 80 1.27 -12.66 1.14
N GLY A 81 0.39 -13.67 1.08
CA GLY A 81 -1.06 -13.50 0.92
C GLY A 81 -1.59 -13.82 -0.49
N GLY A 82 -0.74 -14.35 -1.37
CA GLY A 82 -1.10 -14.76 -2.71
C GLY A 82 -1.61 -13.61 -3.55
N TRP A 83 -2.60 -13.89 -4.39
CA TRP A 83 -3.26 -12.87 -5.22
C TRP A 83 -4.12 -11.87 -4.42
N GLY A 84 -4.22 -12.02 -3.09
CA GLY A 84 -4.88 -11.05 -2.20
C GLY A 84 -3.98 -9.89 -1.78
N ALA A 85 -2.70 -9.92 -2.15
CA ALA A 85 -1.74 -8.88 -1.86
C ALA A 85 -0.83 -8.61 -3.07
N THR A 86 -0.25 -7.41 -3.09
CA THR A 86 0.77 -7.00 -4.05
C THR A 86 2.01 -6.60 -3.28
N VAL A 87 3.16 -7.16 -3.66
CA VAL A 87 4.47 -6.77 -3.13
C VAL A 87 5.12 -5.84 -4.13
N ALA A 88 5.52 -4.65 -3.68
CA ALA A 88 6.22 -3.65 -4.47
C ALA A 88 7.61 -3.39 -3.90
N TRP A 89 8.58 -3.24 -4.78
CA TRP A 89 9.93 -2.78 -4.47
C TRP A 89 10.08 -1.34 -4.94
N LEU A 90 10.66 -0.51 -4.10
CA LEU A 90 10.83 0.91 -4.33
C LEU A 90 12.28 1.21 -4.68
N ASN A 91 12.50 2.21 -5.53
CA ASN A 91 13.83 2.76 -5.74
C ASN A 91 14.20 3.59 -4.51
N GLU A 92 15.41 3.40 -3.99
CA GLU A 92 15.99 4.44 -3.13
C GLU A 92 15.98 5.74 -3.93
N GLY A 93 15.38 6.79 -3.35
CA GLY A 93 15.49 8.13 -3.94
C GLY A 93 16.97 8.49 -4.12
N PRO A 94 17.28 9.43 -5.04
CA PRO A 94 18.64 9.96 -5.16
C PRO A 94 19.17 10.52 -3.83
#